data_AF-A0A3A8FV17-F1
#
_entry.id   AF-A0A3A8FV17-F1
#
_cell.length_a   1.000
_cell.length_b   1.000
_cell.length_c   1.000
_cell.angle_alpha   90.00
_cell.angle_beta   90.00
_cell.angle_gamma   90.00
#
_symmetry.space_group_name_H-M   'P 1'
#
loop_
_entity.id
_entity.type
_entity.pdbx_description
1 polymer ?
#
loop_
_entity_poly.entity_id
_entity_poly.type
_entity_poly.pdbx_seq_one_letter_code
_entity_poly.pdbx_strand_id
1 'polypeptide(L)'
;MVPAEVLVMCSACGRPQSAARRRCAFCNAELPEAPLPARSPDALESPAPSLPGVTPLALDLGNRRVLAVNDTQLSFQGRPGGGPTLDVPWARVRRLEWRTRPYFEPLGLLAFTVLGLFWAPTQAVRIMSFAGGVIGLGLAALYRHHGLSVELDDGTRMEWPLGMALKGSAREARLKAARATLADAGRMRGVPLNGSDA
;
A
#
# COMPACT_ATOMS: atom_id res chain seq x y z
N MET A 1 -30.25 3.44 4.49
CA MET A 1 -30.59 2.03 4.18
C MET A 1 -29.43 1.43 3.40
N VAL A 2 -28.89 0.28 3.84
CA VAL A 2 -27.80 -0.42 3.15
C VAL A 2 -28.42 -1.31 2.07
N PRO A 3 -27.97 -1.27 0.80
CA PRO A 3 -28.51 -2.14 -0.24
C PRO A 3 -28.17 -3.61 0.10
N ALA A 4 -29.16 -4.49 0.00
CA ALA A 4 -28.95 -5.92 0.20
C ALA A 4 -28.05 -6.46 -0.91
N GLU A 5 -26.81 -6.84 -0.57
CA GLU A 5 -25.85 -7.39 -1.51
C GLU A 5 -26.21 -8.85 -1.79
N VAL A 6 -26.63 -9.16 -3.02
CA VAL A 6 -26.97 -10.53 -3.43
C VAL A 6 -25.67 -11.31 -3.67
N LEU A 7 -25.47 -12.36 -2.86
CA LEU A 7 -24.33 -13.25 -2.97
C LEU A 7 -24.70 -14.52 -3.77
N VAL A 8 -23.80 -14.95 -4.64
CA VAL A 8 -23.88 -16.19 -5.42
C VAL A 8 -22.79 -17.17 -4.96
N MET A 9 -23.13 -18.45 -4.87
CA MET A 9 -22.16 -19.50 -4.56
C MET A 9 -21.34 -19.86 -5.81
N CYS A 10 -20.02 -19.86 -5.70
CA CYS A 10 -19.18 -20.45 -6.74
C CYS A 10 -19.30 -21.97 -6.71
N SER A 11 -19.75 -22.59 -7.80
CA SER A 11 -19.90 -24.05 -7.92
C SER A 11 -18.58 -24.82 -7.87
N ALA A 12 -17.46 -24.18 -8.23
CA ALA A 12 -16.15 -24.82 -8.26
C ALA A 12 -15.45 -24.86 -6.89
N CYS A 13 -15.56 -23.81 -6.09
CA CYS A 13 -14.85 -23.71 -4.80
C CYS A 13 -15.77 -23.56 -3.58
N GLY A 14 -17.09 -23.54 -3.78
CA GLY A 14 -18.08 -23.47 -2.70
C GLY A 14 -18.04 -22.19 -1.88
N ARG A 15 -17.51 -21.08 -2.42
CA ARG A 15 -17.36 -19.80 -1.69
C ARG A 15 -18.34 -18.72 -2.15
N PRO A 16 -18.90 -17.91 -1.23
CA PRO A 16 -19.85 -16.87 -1.60
C PRO A 16 -19.13 -15.73 -2.31
N GLN A 17 -19.69 -15.28 -3.42
CA GLN A 17 -19.17 -14.20 -4.27
C GLN A 17 -20.26 -13.15 -4.48
N SER A 18 -19.86 -11.89 -4.67
CA SER A 18 -20.79 -10.84 -5.11
C SER A 18 -21.35 -11.17 -6.50
N ALA A 19 -22.66 -11.07 -6.71
CA ALA A 19 -23.29 -11.27 -8.02
C ALA A 19 -22.86 -10.24 -9.09
N ALA A 20 -22.17 -9.16 -8.71
CA ALA A 20 -21.62 -8.16 -9.63
C ALA A 20 -20.40 -8.63 -10.44
N ARG A 21 -19.84 -9.82 -10.17
CA ARG A 21 -18.62 -10.32 -10.82
C ARG A 21 -18.90 -11.52 -11.73
N ARG A 22 -18.30 -11.52 -12.93
CA ARG A 22 -18.34 -12.64 -13.89
C ARG A 22 -17.44 -13.82 -13.53
N ARG A 23 -16.43 -13.62 -12.67
CA ARG A 23 -15.46 -14.66 -12.25
C ARG A 23 -15.24 -14.67 -10.75
N CYS A 24 -15.04 -15.86 -10.20
CA CYS A 24 -14.77 -16.09 -8.79
C CYS A 24 -13.44 -15.43 -8.38
N ALA A 25 -13.44 -14.65 -7.30
CA ALA A 25 -12.26 -13.95 -6.82
C ALA A 25 -11.17 -14.87 -6.24
N PHE A 26 -11.49 -16.16 -6.01
CA PHE A 26 -10.58 -17.13 -5.38
C PHE A 26 -10.02 -18.15 -6.36
N CYS A 27 -10.88 -18.81 -7.16
CA CYS A 27 -10.46 -19.86 -8.10
C CYS A 27 -10.51 -19.45 -9.57
N ASN A 28 -10.95 -18.21 -9.86
CA ASN A 28 -11.09 -17.67 -11.22
C ASN A 28 -12.07 -18.42 -12.14
N ALA A 29 -12.88 -19.34 -11.60
CA ALA A 29 -13.95 -20.01 -12.34
C ALA A 29 -15.07 -19.02 -12.72
N GLU A 30 -15.75 -19.28 -13.83
CA GLU A 30 -16.89 -18.46 -14.29
C GLU A 30 -18.08 -18.63 -13.33
N LEU A 31 -18.67 -17.49 -12.94
CA LEU A 31 -19.83 -17.44 -12.04
C LEU A 31 -21.13 -17.41 -12.87
N PRO A 32 -22.20 -18.08 -12.41
CA PRO A 32 -23.51 -17.99 -13.07
C PRO A 32 -24.03 -16.55 -13.03
N GLU A 33 -24.52 -16.06 -14.17
CA GLU A 33 -25.04 -14.69 -14.33
C GLU A 33 -26.39 -14.59 -13.60
N ALA A 34 -26.41 -13.92 -12.45
CA ALA A 34 -27.65 -13.70 -11.70
C ALA A 34 -28.43 -12.53 -12.30
N PRO A 35 -29.78 -12.59 -12.34
CA PRO A 35 -30.59 -11.48 -12.82
C PRO A 35 -30.43 -10.28 -11.87
N LEU A 36 -29.88 -9.19 -12.40
CA LEU A 36 -29.68 -7.93 -11.67
C LEU A 36 -31.06 -7.27 -11.42
N PRO A 37 -31.35 -6.75 -10.21
CA PRO A 37 -32.50 -5.88 -10.02
C PRO A 37 -32.29 -4.55 -10.79
N ALA A 38 -33.36 -4.06 -11.42
CA ALA A 38 -33.35 -2.85 -12.24
C ALA A 38 -32.86 -1.62 -11.46
N ARG A 39 -31.97 -0.84 -12.06
CA ARG A 39 -31.56 0.48 -11.57
C ARG A 39 -32.74 1.45 -11.63
N SER A 40 -33.13 2.00 -10.48
CA SER A 40 -34.04 3.14 -10.39
C SER A 40 -33.36 4.39 -10.97
N PRO A 41 -34.02 5.14 -11.88
CA PRO A 41 -33.46 6.33 -12.51
C PRO A 41 -33.79 7.59 -11.71
N ASP A 42 -33.45 7.66 -10.42
CA ASP A 42 -33.68 8.88 -9.62
C ASP A 42 -32.63 9.00 -8.50
N ALA A 43 -31.47 9.59 -8.83
CA ALA A 43 -30.57 10.22 -7.88
C ALA A 43 -29.60 11.12 -8.65
N LEU A 44 -30.19 12.06 -9.37
CA LEU A 44 -29.51 13.15 -10.05
C LEU A 44 -29.57 14.35 -9.11
N GLU A 45 -28.68 14.41 -8.12
CA GLU A 45 -28.44 15.65 -7.39
C GLU A 45 -26.98 15.75 -6.96
N SER A 46 -26.28 16.61 -7.71
CA SER A 46 -24.92 17.08 -7.46
C SER A 46 -24.99 18.36 -6.61
N PRO A 47 -23.93 18.69 -5.85
CA PRO A 47 -22.99 19.71 -6.35
C PRO A 47 -21.53 19.29 -6.05
N ALA A 48 -20.48 19.54 -6.83
CA ALA A 48 -20.12 20.63 -7.74
C ALA A 48 -19.02 20.12 -8.72
N PRO A 49 -18.50 20.94 -9.65
CA PRO A 49 -18.02 20.49 -10.96
C PRO A 49 -16.65 19.79 -10.93
N SER A 50 -16.64 18.56 -11.41
CA SER A 50 -15.43 17.94 -11.95
C SER A 50 -14.98 18.75 -13.18
N LEU A 51 -13.93 19.55 -13.04
CA LEU A 51 -13.23 20.11 -14.18
C LEU A 51 -12.78 18.95 -15.10
N PRO A 52 -13.04 19.03 -16.43
CA PRO A 52 -12.62 18.01 -17.36
C PRO A 52 -11.13 18.19 -17.66
N GLY A 53 -10.33 17.12 -17.57
CA GLY A 53 -9.10 17.07 -18.39
C GLY A 53 -7.87 16.35 -17.84
N VAL A 54 -7.80 15.93 -16.58
CA VAL A 54 -6.61 15.21 -16.09
C VAL A 54 -7.01 13.95 -15.34
N THR A 55 -6.80 12.81 -16.00
CA THR A 55 -6.87 11.50 -15.36
C THR A 55 -5.91 11.51 -14.17
N PRO A 56 -6.38 11.21 -12.93
CA PRO A 56 -5.49 11.18 -11.77
C PRO A 56 -4.33 10.23 -12.06
N LEU A 57 -3.10 10.71 -11.90
CA LEU A 57 -1.91 9.89 -12.11
C LEU A 57 -1.81 8.93 -10.94
N ALA A 58 -2.34 7.72 -11.12
CA ALA A 58 -2.31 6.66 -10.14
C ALA A 58 -0.96 5.96 -10.16
N LEU A 59 -0.19 6.12 -9.08
CA LEU A 59 1.10 5.48 -8.88
C LEU A 59 0.90 4.18 -8.09
N ASP A 60 1.16 3.04 -8.74
CA ASP A 60 1.16 1.73 -8.07
C ASP A 60 2.41 1.59 -7.19
N LEU A 61 2.20 1.48 -5.88
CA LEU A 61 3.27 1.29 -4.89
C LEU A 61 3.59 -0.20 -4.65
N GLY A 62 2.93 -1.09 -5.39
CA GLY A 62 2.93 -2.53 -5.16
C GLY A 62 1.97 -2.94 -4.04
N ASN A 63 1.72 -4.24 -3.92
CA ASN A 63 0.77 -4.81 -2.95
C ASN A 63 -0.62 -4.15 -2.98
N ARG A 64 -1.11 -3.74 -4.16
CA ARG A 64 -2.41 -3.08 -4.34
C ARG A 64 -2.56 -1.79 -3.50
N ARG A 65 -1.46 -1.08 -3.24
CA ARG A 65 -1.44 0.25 -2.65
C ARG A 65 -1.27 1.28 -3.77
N VAL A 66 -2.03 2.36 -3.68
CA VAL A 66 -2.04 3.40 -4.71
C VAL A 66 -1.82 4.75 -4.06
N LEU A 67 -0.92 5.53 -4.65
CA LEU A 67 -0.80 6.96 -4.42
C LEU A 67 -1.31 7.65 -5.68
N ALA A 68 -2.43 8.36 -5.60
CA ALA A 68 -2.90 9.13 -6.74
C ALA A 68 -2.54 10.59 -6.55
N VAL A 69 -2.00 11.17 -7.61
CA VAL A 69 -1.71 12.60 -7.68
C VAL A 69 -2.62 13.18 -8.76
N ASN A 70 -3.42 14.17 -8.38
CA ASN A 70 -4.14 14.99 -9.35
C ASN A 70 -3.81 16.47 -9.12
N ASP A 71 -4.52 17.36 -9.82
CA ASP A 71 -4.22 18.78 -9.76
C ASP A 71 -4.58 19.44 -8.43
N THR A 72 -5.61 18.93 -7.76
CA THR A 72 -6.25 19.57 -6.60
C THR A 72 -5.92 18.89 -5.28
N GLN A 73 -5.57 17.60 -5.30
CA GLN A 73 -5.40 16.75 -4.14
C GLN A 73 -4.35 15.64 -4.34
N LEU A 74 -3.84 15.19 -3.22
CA LEU A 74 -2.99 14.02 -3.05
C LEU A 74 -3.83 12.96 -2.34
N SER A 75 -3.94 11.77 -2.92
CA SER A 75 -4.74 10.69 -2.35
C SER A 75 -3.93 9.43 -2.11
N PHE A 76 -4.19 8.78 -0.97
CA PHE A 76 -3.50 7.55 -0.59
C PHE A 76 -4.47 6.43 -0.22
N GLN A 77 -4.31 5.28 -0.87
CA GLN A 77 -5.02 4.05 -0.56
C GLN A 77 -4.05 3.01 0.01
N GLY A 78 -4.03 2.89 1.34
CA GLY A 78 -3.08 2.04 2.05
C GLY A 78 -3.45 0.56 2.17
N ARG A 79 -4.74 0.19 2.01
CA ARG A 79 -5.20 -1.19 2.16
C ARG A 79 -5.64 -1.79 0.82
N PRO A 80 -5.13 -2.98 0.46
CA PRO A 80 -5.64 -3.75 -0.67
C PRO A 80 -7.15 -4.01 -0.53
N GLY A 81 -7.97 -3.45 -1.41
CA GLY A 81 -9.38 -3.85 -1.54
C GLY A 81 -10.41 -3.18 -0.62
N GLY A 82 -10.21 -1.92 -0.19
CA GLY A 82 -11.32 -1.11 0.35
C GLY A 82 -11.11 -0.47 1.72
N GLY A 83 -9.88 -0.05 2.07
CA GLY A 83 -9.71 0.93 3.15
C GLY A 83 -10.16 2.32 2.70
N PRO A 84 -10.49 3.23 3.63
CA PRO A 84 -10.79 4.62 3.29
C PRO A 84 -9.59 5.25 2.59
N THR A 85 -9.85 5.93 1.47
CA THR A 85 -8.84 6.75 0.81
C THR A 85 -8.60 7.98 1.67
N LEU A 86 -7.33 8.31 1.90
CA LEU A 86 -6.94 9.54 2.58
C LEU A 86 -6.68 10.59 1.51
N ASP A 87 -7.59 11.56 1.38
CA ASP A 87 -7.50 12.65 0.43
C ASP A 87 -7.06 13.94 1.13
N VAL A 88 -6.03 14.59 0.59
CA VAL A 88 -5.50 15.84 1.11
C VAL A 88 -5.38 16.86 -0.02
N PRO A 89 -6.07 18.01 0.04
CA PRO A 89 -5.93 19.06 -0.96
C PRO A 89 -4.49 19.59 -1.01
N TRP A 90 -3.93 19.75 -2.21
CA TRP A 90 -2.58 20.32 -2.39
C TRP A 90 -2.44 21.69 -1.76
N ALA A 91 -3.52 22.49 -1.79
CA ALA A 91 -3.57 23.82 -1.17
C ALA A 91 -3.38 23.82 0.35
N ARG A 92 -3.51 22.66 1.02
CA ARG A 92 -3.24 22.49 2.45
C ARG A 92 -1.89 21.86 2.74
N VAL A 93 -1.17 21.39 1.72
CA VAL A 93 0.08 20.65 1.90
C VAL A 93 1.23 21.65 1.97
N ARG A 94 1.84 21.74 3.14
CA ARG A 94 3.00 22.61 3.38
C ARG A 94 4.30 21.94 2.96
N ARG A 95 4.46 20.66 3.29
CA ARG A 95 5.71 19.91 3.11
C ARG A 95 5.44 18.43 2.95
N LEU A 96 6.23 17.79 2.11
CA LEU A 96 6.26 16.34 1.98
C LEU A 96 7.62 15.81 2.47
N GLU A 97 7.62 14.67 3.16
CA GLU A 97 8.86 14.00 3.59
C GLU A 97 8.79 12.51 3.28
N TRP A 98 9.67 12.05 2.40
CA TRP A 98 9.85 10.64 2.07
C TRP A 98 10.80 9.97 3.06
N ARG A 99 10.27 9.02 3.83
CA ARG A 99 11.03 8.31 4.87
C ARG A 99 11.41 6.92 4.39
N THR A 100 12.69 6.60 4.50
CA THR A 100 13.20 5.24 4.32
C THR A 100 13.84 4.79 5.63
N ARG A 101 13.39 3.66 6.19
CA ARG A 101 13.93 3.10 7.44
C ARG A 101 14.40 1.65 7.25
N PRO A 102 15.49 1.23 7.91
CA PRO A 102 15.90 -0.18 7.96
C PRO A 102 14.83 -1.04 8.64
N TYR A 103 14.72 -2.31 8.24
CA TYR A 103 13.87 -3.30 8.92
C TYR A 103 14.68 -3.96 10.04
N PHE A 104 14.47 -3.56 11.30
CA PHE A 104 15.32 -3.98 12.42
C PHE A 104 14.73 -5.11 13.26
N GLU A 105 13.43 -5.36 13.12
CA GLU A 105 12.70 -6.47 13.72
C GLU A 105 13.42 -7.84 13.58
N PRO A 106 14.00 -8.20 12.41
CA PRO A 106 14.71 -9.47 12.28
C PRO A 106 16.04 -9.52 13.04
N LEU A 107 16.57 -8.39 13.56
CA LEU A 107 17.74 -8.42 14.45
C LEU A 107 17.44 -9.13 15.78
N GLY A 108 16.17 -9.29 16.16
CA GLY A 108 15.80 -10.16 17.28
C GLY A 108 16.29 -11.60 17.11
N LEU A 109 16.46 -12.07 15.86
CA LEU A 109 17.04 -13.38 15.59
C LEU A 109 18.50 -13.49 16.01
N LEU A 110 19.23 -12.38 16.14
CA LEU A 110 20.61 -12.39 16.66
C LEU A 110 20.66 -12.85 18.12
N ALA A 111 19.67 -12.46 18.94
CA ALA A 111 19.59 -12.95 20.32
C ALA A 111 19.39 -14.47 20.34
N PHE A 112 18.53 -14.99 19.46
CA PHE A 112 18.35 -16.44 19.30
C PHE A 112 19.62 -17.13 18.81
N THR A 113 20.36 -16.52 17.87
CA THR A 113 21.64 -17.03 17.38
C THR A 113 22.69 -17.11 18.50
N VAL A 114 22.82 -16.06 19.30
CA VAL A 114 23.74 -16.03 20.45
C VAL A 114 23.35 -17.13 21.44
N LEU A 115 22.08 -17.18 21.85
CA LEU A 115 21.61 -18.20 22.80
C LEU A 115 21.83 -19.62 22.28
N GLY A 116 21.51 -19.86 21.01
CA GLY A 116 21.67 -21.17 20.39
C GLY A 116 23.13 -21.59 20.22
N LEU A 117 24.03 -20.68 19.86
CA LEU A 117 25.45 -21.01 19.69
C LEU A 117 26.12 -21.40 21.01
N PHE A 118 25.83 -20.66 22.08
CA PHE A 118 26.51 -20.82 23.37
C PHE A 118 25.85 -21.84 24.30
N TRP A 119 24.51 -21.95 24.29
CA TRP A 119 23.77 -22.79 25.24
C TRP A 119 23.03 -23.98 24.61
N ALA A 120 22.99 -24.13 23.27
CA ALA A 120 22.26 -25.27 22.71
C ALA A 120 22.98 -26.61 22.94
N PRO A 121 22.22 -27.66 23.32
CA PRO A 121 22.77 -28.97 23.67
C PRO A 121 23.19 -29.80 22.46
N THR A 122 22.62 -29.54 21.27
CA THR A 122 22.91 -30.33 20.06
C THR A 122 23.49 -29.47 18.95
N GLN A 123 24.36 -30.08 18.14
CA GLN A 123 24.98 -29.41 16.99
C GLN A 123 23.95 -28.96 15.96
N ALA A 124 22.87 -29.73 15.76
CA ALA A 124 21.78 -29.37 14.87
C ALA A 124 21.12 -28.04 15.27
N VAL A 125 20.84 -27.84 16.56
CA VAL A 125 20.22 -26.59 17.05
C VAL A 125 21.19 -25.41 16.92
N ARG A 126 22.49 -25.62 17.13
CA ARG A 126 23.51 -24.57 16.89
C ARG A 126 23.52 -24.11 15.44
N ILE A 127 23.50 -25.05 14.49
CA ILE A 127 23.45 -24.75 13.05
C ILE A 127 22.18 -23.98 12.69
N MET A 128 21.01 -24.43 13.17
CA MET A 128 19.74 -23.74 12.92
C MET A 128 19.73 -22.33 13.50
N SER A 129 20.31 -22.14 14.68
CA SER A 129 20.42 -20.84 15.34
C SER A 129 21.34 -19.89 14.59
N PHE A 130 22.47 -20.39 14.09
CA PHE A 130 23.36 -19.64 13.21
C PHE A 130 22.66 -19.23 11.90
N ALA A 131 21.98 -20.17 11.24
CA ALA A 131 21.22 -19.91 10.03
C ALA A 131 20.15 -18.82 10.25
N GLY A 132 19.45 -18.86 11.39
CA GLY A 132 18.49 -17.82 11.79
C GLY A 132 19.12 -16.42 11.86
N GLY A 133 20.33 -16.31 12.38
CA GLY A 133 21.06 -15.03 12.47
C GLY A 133 21.48 -14.50 11.11
N VAL A 134 21.99 -15.37 10.24
CA VAL A 134 22.33 -15.02 8.85
C VAL A 134 21.09 -14.54 8.10
N ILE A 135 19.96 -15.25 8.24
CA ILE A 135 18.68 -14.84 7.65
C ILE A 135 18.23 -13.49 8.22
N GLY A 136 18.31 -13.31 9.54
CA GLY A 136 17.92 -12.06 10.20
C GLY A 136 18.72 -10.84 9.72
N LEU A 137 20.04 -11.00 9.62
CA LEU A 137 20.94 -9.99 9.06
C LEU A 137 20.63 -9.71 7.58
N GLY A 138 20.42 -10.76 6.79
CA GLY A 138 20.04 -10.63 5.38
C GLY A 138 18.74 -9.83 5.22
N LEU A 139 17.72 -10.14 6.03
CA LEU A 139 16.46 -9.40 6.03
C LEU A 139 16.67 -7.93 6.41
N ALA A 140 17.42 -7.64 7.48
CA ALA A 140 17.67 -6.27 7.92
C ALA A 140 18.47 -5.44 6.90
N ALA A 141 19.42 -6.07 6.21
CA ALA A 141 20.25 -5.41 5.21
C ALA A 141 19.46 -5.13 3.91
N LEU A 142 18.59 -6.06 3.51
CA LEU A 142 17.95 -6.02 2.20
C LEU A 142 16.55 -5.38 2.21
N TYR A 143 15.80 -5.49 3.31
CA TYR A 143 14.46 -4.91 3.39
C TYR A 143 14.49 -3.50 3.98
N ARG A 144 13.71 -2.61 3.35
CA ARG A 144 13.51 -1.23 3.82
C ARG A 144 12.02 -0.91 3.90
N HIS A 145 11.66 -0.18 4.95
CA HIS A 145 10.37 0.46 5.09
C HIS A 145 10.36 1.79 4.35
N HIS A 146 9.28 2.05 3.62
CA HIS A 146 9.01 3.31 2.96
C HIS A 146 7.73 3.92 3.53
N GLY A 147 7.80 5.21 3.84
CA GLY A 147 6.67 6.02 4.32
C GLY A 147 6.70 7.39 3.68
N LEU A 148 5.53 8.01 3.55
CA LEU A 148 5.39 9.40 3.17
C LEU A 148 4.76 10.15 4.33
N SER A 149 5.41 11.20 4.79
CA SER A 149 4.83 12.12 5.76
C SER A 149 4.33 13.35 5.02
N VAL A 150 3.08 13.71 5.26
CA VAL A 150 2.41 14.90 4.71
C VAL A 150 2.20 15.88 5.87
N GLU A 151 2.87 17.03 5.80
CA GLU A 151 2.69 18.12 6.75
C GLU A 151 1.73 19.14 6.16
N LEU A 152 0.68 19.47 6.89
CA LEU A 152 -0.34 20.42 6.50
C LEU A 152 -0.04 21.82 7.05
N ASP A 153 -0.70 22.84 6.50
CA ASP A 153 -0.53 24.23 6.92
C ASP A 153 -0.94 24.50 8.37
N ASP A 154 -1.85 23.68 8.92
CA ASP A 154 -2.27 23.74 10.33
C ASP A 154 -1.27 23.06 11.29
N GLY A 155 -0.14 22.58 10.77
CA GLY A 155 0.89 21.85 11.52
C GLY A 155 0.58 20.36 11.72
N THR A 156 -0.56 19.86 11.23
CA THR A 156 -0.90 18.44 11.30
C THR A 156 0.06 17.63 10.45
N ARG A 157 0.58 16.55 11.03
CA ARG A 157 1.48 15.62 10.34
C ARG A 157 0.81 14.27 10.16
N MET A 158 0.55 13.90 8.90
CA MET A 158 -0.03 12.61 8.54
C MET A 158 1.08 11.67 8.05
N GLU A 159 1.15 10.46 8.61
CA GLU A 159 2.08 9.43 8.15
C GLU A 159 1.36 8.38 7.30
N TRP A 160 1.77 8.24 6.04
CA TRP A 160 1.26 7.27 5.10
C TRP A 160 2.27 6.13 4.91
N PRO A 161 1.98 4.92 5.41
CA PRO A 161 2.87 3.79 5.26
C PRO A 161 2.81 3.29 3.81
N LEU A 162 3.88 3.44 3.03
CA LEU A 162 3.93 2.95 1.65
C LEU A 162 4.24 1.44 1.59
N GLY A 163 4.82 0.92 2.66
CA GLY A 163 5.09 -0.51 2.87
C GLY A 163 6.57 -0.83 2.85
N MET A 164 6.90 -2.10 2.59
CA MET A 164 8.27 -2.60 2.57
C MET A 164 8.70 -3.01 1.17
N ALA A 165 9.95 -2.76 0.81
CA ALA A 165 10.53 -3.26 -0.42
C ALA A 165 11.89 -3.92 -0.16
N LEU A 166 12.17 -4.97 -0.93
CA LEU A 166 13.48 -5.59 -1.01
C LEU A 166 14.35 -4.75 -1.95
N LYS A 167 15.60 -4.50 -1.56
CA LYS A 167 16.59 -3.82 -2.40
C LYS A 167 16.78 -4.56 -3.73
N GLY A 168 16.74 -3.83 -4.85
CA GLY A 168 16.81 -4.33 -6.21
C GLY A 168 15.49 -4.88 -6.76
N SER A 169 14.40 -4.91 -5.97
CA SER A 169 13.13 -5.46 -6.45
C SER A 169 12.37 -4.52 -7.39
N ALA A 170 11.51 -5.09 -8.23
CA ALA A 170 10.57 -4.31 -9.05
C ALA A 170 9.69 -3.36 -8.22
N ARG A 171 9.41 -3.72 -6.96
CA ARG A 171 8.66 -2.87 -6.04
C ARG A 171 9.47 -1.64 -5.61
N GLU A 172 10.76 -1.80 -5.33
CA GLU A 172 11.63 -0.66 -5.01
C GLU A 172 11.70 0.30 -6.20
N ALA A 173 11.79 -0.22 -7.43
CA ALA A 173 11.77 0.59 -8.64
C ALA A 173 10.46 1.39 -8.77
N ARG A 174 9.30 0.78 -8.50
CA ARG A 174 8.00 1.48 -8.49
C ARG A 174 7.94 2.57 -7.43
N LEU A 175 8.43 2.31 -6.22
CA LEU A 175 8.48 3.30 -5.13
C LEU A 175 9.42 4.47 -5.48
N LYS A 176 10.56 4.20 -6.11
CA LYS A 176 11.49 5.23 -6.62
C LYS A 176 10.83 6.08 -7.72
N ALA A 177 10.14 5.46 -8.67
CA ALA A 177 9.40 6.17 -9.71
C ALA A 177 8.27 7.04 -9.13
N ALA A 178 7.53 6.51 -8.14
CA ALA A 178 6.50 7.26 -7.44
C ALA A 178 7.08 8.46 -6.68
N ARG A 179 8.24 8.31 -6.03
CA ARG A 179 8.95 9.42 -5.37
C ARG A 179 9.35 10.49 -6.36
N ALA A 180 9.92 10.13 -7.51
CA ALA A 180 10.31 11.08 -8.55
C ALA A 180 9.09 11.87 -9.06
N THR A 181 8.01 11.14 -9.38
CA THR A 181 6.75 11.76 -9.83
C THR A 181 6.16 12.70 -8.77
N LEU A 182 6.21 12.30 -7.50
CA LEU A 182 5.75 13.14 -6.39
C LEU A 182 6.63 14.38 -6.20
N ALA A 183 7.95 14.26 -6.40
CA ALA A 183 8.86 15.39 -6.36
C ALA A 183 8.52 16.40 -7.46
N ASP A 184 8.25 15.92 -8.68
CA ASP A 184 7.85 16.76 -9.81
C ASP A 184 6.51 17.45 -9.56
N ALA A 185 5.52 16.70 -9.07
CA ALA A 185 4.21 17.24 -8.72
C ALA A 185 4.27 18.28 -7.60
N GLY A 186 5.10 18.04 -6.57
CA GLY A 186 5.35 18.98 -5.49
C GLY A 186 6.05 20.26 -5.98
N ARG A 187 7.10 20.12 -6.80
CA ARG A 187 7.82 21.26 -7.39
C ARG A 187 6.91 22.17 -8.21
N MET A 188 6.03 21.61 -9.03
CA MET A 188 5.05 22.39 -9.81
C MET A 188 4.07 23.19 -8.93
N ARG A 189 3.93 22.81 -7.65
CA ARG A 189 2.99 23.41 -6.70
C ARG A 189 3.69 24.18 -5.57
N GLY A 190 5.01 24.34 -5.64
CA GLY A 190 5.80 25.01 -4.59
C GLY A 190 5.91 24.22 -3.28
N VAL A 191 5.59 22.92 -3.29
CA VAL A 191 5.66 22.05 -2.10
C VAL A 191 6.97 21.25 -2.11
N PRO A 192 7.87 21.45 -1.14
CA PRO A 192 9.13 20.74 -1.09
C PRO A 192 8.94 19.28 -0.67
N LEU A 193 9.55 18.36 -1.41
CA LEU A 193 9.71 16.95 -1.02
C LEU A 193 11.11 16.73 -0.43
N ASN A 194 11.17 16.48 0.87
CA ASN A 194 12.40 16.19 1.60
C ASN A 194 12.53 14.69 1.89
N GLY A 195 13.71 14.26 2.36
CA GLY A 195 13.94 12.89 2.79
C GLY A 195 14.91 12.12 1.90
N SER A 196 15.32 10.94 2.38
CA SER A 196 16.64 10.38 2.10
C SER A 196 16.87 9.96 0.64
N ASP A 197 17.73 10.70 -0.06
CA ASP A 197 18.97 10.14 -0.62
C ASP A 197 20.13 10.71 0.22
N ALA A 198 20.43 10.06 1.35
CA ALA A 198 21.60 10.28 2.19
C ALA A 198 21.88 9.00 2.97
#